data_AF-A0A9X6X5S7-F1
#
_entry.id   AF-A0A9X6X5S7-F1
#
_cell.length_a   1.000
_cell.length_b   1.000
_cell.length_c   1.000
_cell.angle_alpha   90.00
_cell.angle_beta   90.00
_cell.angle_gamma   90.00
#
_symmetry.space_group_name_H-M   'P 1'
#
loop_
_entity.id
_entity.type
_entity.pdbx_description
1 polymer ?
#
loop_
_entity_poly.entity_id
_entity_poly.type
_entity_poly.pdbx_seq_one_letter_code
_entity_poly.pdbx_strand_id
1 'polypeptide(L)' 'MCFYRYQFNDLNQVEHAVMQNIWYYNNKRFQKKFNNLTPIEYRAKAA' A
#
# COMPACT_ATOMS: atom_id res chain seq x y z
N MET A 1 -9.21 1.80 -7.30
CA MET A 1 -8.46 2.06 -8.55
C MET A 1 -6.98 1.66 -8.39
N CYS A 2 -6.66 0.41 -8.06
CA CYS A 2 -5.24 0.00 -8.01
C CYS A 2 -4.86 -0.92 -9.18
N PHE A 3 -5.77 -1.76 -9.69
CA PHE A 3 -5.41 -2.71 -10.75
C PHE A 3 -6.39 -2.78 -11.94
N TYR A 4 -7.39 -1.89 -12.00
CA TYR A 4 -8.44 -1.95 -13.02
C TYR A 4 -7.94 -1.82 -14.48
N ARG A 5 -6.72 -1.30 -14.69
CA ARG A 5 -6.07 -1.17 -16.01
C ARG A 5 -4.91 -2.16 -16.22
N TYR A 6 -4.66 -3.04 -15.26
CA TYR A 6 -3.57 -4.01 -15.36
C TYR A 6 -4.10 -5.31 -15.94
N GLN A 7 -3.41 -5.80 -16.97
CA GLN A 7 -3.57 -7.16 -17.46
C GLN A 7 -2.39 -7.98 -16.92
N PHE A 8 -2.71 -9.02 -16.17
CA PHE A 8 -1.73 -9.96 -15.65
C PHE A 8 -1.81 -11.22 -16.49
N ASN A 9 -0.64 -11.72 -16.90
CA ASN A 9 -0.55 -12.95 -17.71
C ASN A 9 -0.16 -14.16 -16.85
N ASP A 10 0.17 -13.94 -15.58
CA ASP A 10 0.61 -14.96 -14.65
C ASP A 10 0.19 -14.63 -13.20
N LEU A 11 -0.06 -15.67 -12.41
CA LEU A 11 -0.50 -15.53 -11.02
C LEU A 11 0.55 -14.83 -10.15
N ASN A 12 1.84 -15.08 -10.37
CA ASN A 12 2.91 -14.45 -9.61
C ASN A 12 2.95 -12.94 -9.84
N GLN A 13 2.55 -12.47 -11.04
CA GLN A 13 2.47 -11.03 -11.32
C GLN A 13 1.37 -10.36 -10.49
N VAL A 14 0.24 -11.04 -10.31
CA VAL A 14 -0.86 -10.57 -9.45
C VAL A 14 -0.39 -10.50 -8.00
N GLU A 15 0.21 -11.58 -7.50
CA GLU A 15 0.70 -11.66 -6.12
C GLU A 15 1.73 -10.56 -5.84
N HIS A 16 2.71 -10.40 -6.72
CA HIS A 16 3.73 -9.36 -6.60
C HIS A 16 3.09 -7.97 -6.61
N ALA A 17 2.18 -7.69 -7.54
CA ALA A 17 1.51 -6.39 -7.63
C ALA A 17 0.71 -6.06 -6.36
N VAL A 18 0.00 -7.04 -5.80
CA VAL A 18 -0.74 -6.90 -4.54
C VAL A 18 0.21 -6.65 -3.37
N MET A 19 1.29 -7.43 -3.24
CA MET A 19 2.27 -7.24 -2.17
C MET A 19 2.92 -5.85 -2.22
N GLN A 20 3.31 -5.39 -3.41
CA GLN A 20 3.87 -4.05 -3.61
C GLN A 20 2.87 -2.96 -3.25
N ASN A 21 1.59 -3.15 -3.60
CA ASN A 21 0.56 -2.19 -3.27
C ASN A 21 0.32 -2.10 -1.75
N ILE A 22 0.28 -3.25 -1.06
CA ILE A 22 0.16 -3.30 0.41
C ILE A 22 1.37 -2.60 1.04
N TRP A 23 2.58 -2.91 0.57
CA TRP A 23 3.79 -2.30 1.10
C TRP A 23 3.79 -0.77 0.90
N TYR A 24 3.49 -0.31 -0.32
CA TYR A 24 3.42 1.11 -0.63
C TYR A 24 2.35 1.82 0.20
N TYR A 25 1.15 1.23 0.32
CA TYR A 25 0.08 1.80 1.12
C TYR A 25 0.51 1.95 2.58
N ASN A 26 1.14 0.93 3.15
CA ASN A 26 1.52 0.94 4.56
C ASN A 26 2.74 1.81 4.89
N ASN A 27 3.70 1.92 3.97
CA ASN A 27 5.01 2.55 4.24
C ASN A 27 5.24 3.88 3.52
N LYS A 28 4.45 4.21 2.49
CA LYS A 28 4.72 5.37 1.62
C LYS A 28 3.51 6.29 1.46
N ARG A 29 2.30 5.81 1.72
CA ARG A 29 1.09 6.63 1.58
C ARG A 29 0.91 7.56 2.77
N PHE A 30 1.36 8.80 2.63
CA PHE A 30 1.05 9.86 3.59
C PHE A 30 -0.44 10.22 3.51
N GLN A 31 -1.12 10.19 4.65
CA GLN A 31 -2.52 10.62 4.74
C GLN A 31 -2.57 11.90 5.58
N LYS A 32 -3.26 12.94 5.08
CA LYS A 32 -3.40 14.22 5.80
C LYS A 32 -3.96 14.03 7.22
N LYS A 33 -4.87 13.06 7.40
CA LYS A 33 -5.44 12.71 8.72
C LYS A 33 -4.44 12.13 9.73
N PHE A 34 -3.27 11.70 9.27
CA PHE A 34 -2.21 11.13 10.11
C PHE A 34 -1.06 12.12 10.33
N ASN A 35 -1.29 13.42 10.13
CA ASN A 35 -0.28 14.46 10.35
C ASN A 35 1.02 14.20 9.56
N ASN A 36 0.87 13.77 8.30
CA ASN A 36 1.96 13.37 7.40
C ASN A 36 2.77 12.14 7.85
N LEU A 37 2.23 11.31 8.75
CA LEU A 37 2.77 9.99 9.04
C LEU A 37 2.25 8.95 8.03
N THR A 38 3.06 7.92 7.81
CA THR A 38 2.61 6.70 7.14
C THR A 38 1.65 5.92 8.04
N PRO A 39 0.82 5.02 7.49
CA PRO A 39 -0.10 4.22 8.30
C PRO A 39 0.58 3.37 9.37
N ILE A 40 1.78 2.85 9.11
CA ILE A 40 2.55 2.09 10.11
C ILE A 40 3.04 3.01 11.23
N GLU A 41 3.66 4.14 10.89
CA GLU A 41 4.17 5.10 11.90
C GLU A 41 3.04 5.64 12.78
N TYR A 42 1.88 5.93 12.18
CA TYR A 42 0.71 6.36 12.93
C TYR A 42 0.24 5.29 13.93
N ARG A 43 0.17 4.01 13.52
CA ARG A 43 -0.20 2.91 14.42
C ARG A 43 0.83 2.71 15.53
N ALA A 44 2.12 2.81 15.22
CA ALA A 44 3.18 2.67 16.22
C ALA A 44 3.12 3.77 17.29
N LYS A 45 2.68 4.98 16.93
CA LYS A 45 2.51 6.09 17.89
C LYS A 45 1.24 5.99 18.74
N ALA A 46 0.25 5.21 18.28
CA ALA A 46 -1.01 4.99 18.99
C ALA A 46 -0.98 3.75 19.92
N ALA A 47 0.13 3.00 19.94
CA ALA A 47 0.40 1.91 20.86
C ALA A 47 1.10 2.43 22.12
#